data_AF-A0A645FP05-F1
#
_entry.id   AF-A0A645FP05-F1
#
_cell.length_a   1.000
_cell.length_b   1.000
_cell.length_c   1.000
_cell.angle_alpha   90.00
_cell.angle_beta   90.00
_cell.angle_gamma   90.00
#
_symmetry.space_group_name_H-M   'P 1'
#
loop_
_entity.id
_entity.type
_entity.pdbx_description
1 polymer ?
#
loop_
_entity_poly.entity_id
_entity_poly.type
_entity_poly.pdbx_seq_one_letter_code
_entity_poly.pdbx_strand_id
1 'polypeptide(L)'
;MDLGGGFIGVGEPTAYQHQGRYFQLSDVMGVDKEVGFTLSHDKYNSLNTNHFILEDIEEAIDFGEGMSSVYAQGDHYQVLAMDQKYCQLVTNQYGKGRSVYFAGLPYSPQNCRLLLRAIYFAASEEEAMKKYFVTNMNTEIAAFEKVNKVVIINNSVNDVNTDLYVEGKLYNSYNLKAMEMKWIDL
;
A
#
# COMPACT_ATOMS: atom_id res chain seq x y z
N MET A 1 10.40 -14.20 -17.68
CA MET A 1 10.18 -12.94 -18.41
C MET A 1 10.20 -11.83 -17.38
N ASP A 2 10.76 -10.67 -17.71
CA ASP A 2 10.75 -9.51 -16.82
C ASP A 2 9.29 -9.06 -16.56
N LEU A 3 8.91 -9.00 -15.28
CA LEU A 3 7.59 -8.59 -14.79
C LEU A 3 7.47 -7.05 -14.70
N GLY A 4 8.52 -6.30 -15.05
CA GLY A 4 8.59 -4.86 -14.88
C GLY A 4 9.00 -4.46 -13.46
N GLY A 5 9.29 -3.18 -13.27
CA GLY A 5 9.64 -2.61 -11.97
C GLY A 5 8.43 -2.10 -11.19
N GLY A 6 8.61 -1.96 -9.87
CA GLY A 6 7.67 -1.29 -8.97
C GLY A 6 8.15 0.11 -8.59
N PHE A 7 7.25 1.08 -8.54
CA PHE A 7 7.53 2.44 -8.06
C PHE A 7 6.51 2.88 -7.00
N ILE A 8 6.98 3.31 -5.82
CA ILE A 8 6.11 3.87 -4.78
C ILE A 8 6.52 5.32 -4.51
N GLY A 9 5.58 6.24 -4.68
CA GLY A 9 5.77 7.66 -4.42
C GLY A 9 4.91 8.12 -3.24
N VAL A 10 5.47 8.95 -2.35
CA VAL A 10 4.76 9.49 -1.18
C VAL A 10 4.91 11.01 -1.12
N GLY A 11 3.80 11.74 -0.93
CA GLY A 11 3.77 13.20 -0.84
C GLY A 11 4.01 13.87 -2.19
N GLU A 12 5.21 14.43 -2.38
CA GLU A 12 5.63 15.10 -3.61
C GLU A 12 6.82 14.38 -4.30
N PRO A 13 6.65 13.10 -4.67
CA PRO A 13 7.72 12.34 -5.31
C PRO A 13 8.05 12.94 -6.69
N THR A 14 9.33 13.00 -7.02
CA THR A 14 9.80 13.48 -8.35
C THR A 14 9.38 14.92 -8.68
N ALA A 15 9.05 15.72 -7.67
CA ALA A 15 8.58 17.09 -7.84
C ALA A 15 9.69 18.00 -8.38
N TYR A 16 9.43 18.60 -9.55
CA TYR A 16 10.22 19.66 -10.14
C TYR A 16 9.36 20.37 -11.18
N GLN A 17 9.11 21.67 -11.04
CA GLN A 17 8.24 22.35 -11.99
C GLN A 17 8.93 22.52 -13.35
N HIS A 18 8.51 21.73 -14.34
CA HIS A 18 9.10 21.76 -15.68
C HIS A 18 8.09 21.36 -16.76
N GLN A 19 8.03 22.16 -17.84
CA GLN A 19 7.17 21.90 -19.01
C GLN A 19 5.70 21.59 -18.68
N GLY A 20 5.12 22.29 -17.70
CA GLY A 20 3.70 22.13 -17.34
C GLY A 20 3.39 20.86 -16.54
N ARG A 21 4.41 20.14 -16.05
CA ARG A 21 4.27 19.02 -15.12
C ARG A 21 4.99 19.35 -13.82
N TYR A 22 4.39 18.95 -12.70
CA TYR A 22 5.03 19.10 -11.40
C TYR A 22 5.73 17.81 -10.99
N PHE A 23 5.04 16.68 -11.00
CA PHE A 23 5.67 15.38 -10.85
C PHE A 23 6.29 14.94 -12.17
N GLN A 24 7.61 14.79 -12.20
CA GLN A 24 8.33 14.47 -13.43
C GLN A 24 8.07 13.04 -13.91
N LEU A 25 7.71 12.13 -13.01
CA LEU A 25 7.24 10.78 -13.34
C LEU A 25 5.71 10.65 -13.21
N SER A 26 4.97 11.71 -13.55
CA SER A 26 3.51 11.72 -13.45
C SER A 26 2.81 10.72 -14.37
N ASP A 27 3.45 10.33 -15.48
CA ASP A 27 3.00 9.27 -16.38
C ASP A 27 3.20 7.88 -15.77
N VAL A 28 4.31 7.67 -15.05
CA VAL A 28 4.56 6.43 -14.30
C VAL A 28 3.56 6.30 -13.17
N MET A 29 3.39 7.33 -12.34
CA MET A 29 2.53 7.28 -11.15
C MET A 29 1.03 7.35 -11.46
N GLY A 30 0.64 7.84 -12.64
CA GLY A 30 -0.76 8.11 -12.98
C GLY A 30 -1.37 9.25 -12.18
N VAL A 31 -0.55 10.12 -11.60
CA VAL A 31 -0.98 11.33 -10.86
C VAL A 31 -0.07 12.50 -11.14
N ASP A 32 -0.61 13.72 -11.07
CA ASP A 32 0.15 14.96 -11.02
C ASP A 32 -0.48 15.92 -10.00
N LYS A 33 0.21 17.02 -9.70
CA LYS A 33 -0.26 18.06 -8.78
C LYS A 33 -0.55 19.35 -9.53
N GLU A 34 -1.75 19.89 -9.35
CA GLU A 34 -2.09 21.23 -9.82
C GLU A 34 -1.35 22.29 -8.99
N VAL A 35 -0.66 23.20 -9.68
CA VAL A 35 0.11 24.30 -9.07
C VAL A 35 -0.30 25.68 -9.61
N GLY A 36 -1.48 25.78 -10.25
CA GLY A 36 -2.11 27.03 -10.69
C GLY A 36 -2.06 27.29 -12.20
N PHE A 37 -1.55 26.36 -13.00
CA PHE A 37 -1.38 26.53 -14.46
C PHE A 37 -2.40 25.76 -15.30
N THR A 38 -3.10 24.76 -14.74
CA THR A 38 -4.03 23.91 -15.49
C THR A 38 -5.47 23.96 -14.99
N LEU A 39 -5.84 25.03 -14.27
CA LEU A 39 -7.18 25.24 -13.71
C LEU A 39 -8.30 25.32 -14.77
N SER A 40 -7.97 25.58 -16.03
CA SER A 40 -8.90 25.58 -17.16
C SER A 40 -9.26 24.18 -17.68
N HIS A 41 -8.60 23.13 -17.18
CA HIS A 41 -8.89 21.75 -17.52
C HIS A 41 -9.64 21.07 -16.39
N ASP A 42 -10.83 20.57 -16.69
CA ASP A 42 -11.60 19.80 -15.74
C ASP A 42 -10.89 18.48 -15.41
N LYS A 43 -10.79 18.19 -14.12
CA LYS A 43 -10.18 16.98 -13.56
C LYS A 43 -11.25 16.21 -12.82
N TYR A 44 -11.80 15.18 -13.47
CA TYR A 44 -12.80 14.30 -12.88
C TYR A 44 -12.17 12.94 -12.63
N ASN A 45 -11.93 12.62 -11.36
CA ASN A 45 -11.51 11.29 -10.93
C ASN A 45 -12.65 10.61 -10.19
N SER A 46 -12.86 9.32 -10.48
CA SER A 46 -13.86 8.48 -9.80
C SER A 46 -13.17 7.48 -8.89
N LEU A 47 -13.68 7.34 -7.67
CA LEU A 47 -13.20 6.38 -6.69
C LEU A 47 -13.57 4.95 -7.08
N ASN A 48 -12.62 4.02 -6.97
CA ASN A 48 -12.84 2.59 -7.06
C ASN A 48 -11.99 1.87 -6.00
N THR A 49 -12.61 1.49 -4.90
CA THR A 49 -11.94 0.90 -3.73
C THR A 49 -11.75 -0.62 -3.81
N ASN A 50 -12.30 -1.30 -4.83
CA ASN A 50 -12.14 -2.74 -4.96
C ASN A 50 -10.73 -3.05 -5.49
N HIS A 51 -9.79 -3.31 -4.57
CA HIS A 51 -8.39 -3.48 -4.91
C HIS A 51 -7.62 -4.27 -3.84
N PHE A 52 -6.63 -5.08 -4.26
CA PHE A 52 -5.78 -5.91 -3.39
C PHE A 52 -5.15 -5.12 -2.23
N ILE A 53 -4.71 -3.88 -2.48
CA ILE A 53 -4.08 -3.02 -1.46
C ILE A 53 -5.01 -2.75 -0.27
N LEU A 54 -6.33 -2.75 -0.49
CA LEU A 54 -7.34 -2.37 0.51
C LEU A 54 -8.02 -3.56 1.20
N GLU A 55 -7.67 -4.81 0.89
CA GLU A 55 -8.41 -5.98 1.41
C GLU A 55 -8.43 -6.11 2.94
N ASP A 56 -7.40 -5.61 3.65
CA ASP A 56 -7.33 -5.65 5.12
C ASP A 56 -7.81 -4.34 5.77
N ILE A 57 -8.31 -3.39 4.98
CA ILE A 57 -8.59 -2.03 5.43
C ILE A 57 -10.10 -1.89 5.66
N GLU A 58 -10.49 -1.88 6.94
CA GLU A 58 -11.89 -1.75 7.36
C GLU A 58 -12.26 -0.31 7.72
N GLU A 59 -11.29 0.48 8.17
CA GLU A 59 -11.46 1.86 8.63
C GLU A 59 -10.90 2.87 7.62
N ALA A 60 -11.25 4.14 7.82
CA ALA A 60 -10.69 5.23 7.03
C ALA A 60 -9.14 5.25 7.16
N ILE A 61 -8.46 5.47 6.04
CA ILE A 61 -6.99 5.54 6.03
C ILE A 61 -6.58 6.95 6.46
N ASP A 62 -5.67 7.03 7.42
CA ASP A 62 -5.02 8.27 7.79
C ASP A 62 -3.82 8.55 6.87
N PHE A 63 -3.95 9.58 6.03
CA PHE A 63 -2.89 10.08 5.16
C PHE A 63 -2.08 11.23 5.80
N GLY A 64 -2.30 11.52 7.09
CA GLY A 64 -1.63 12.59 7.83
C GLY A 64 -2.04 13.96 7.31
N GLU A 65 -1.06 14.85 7.09
CA GLU A 65 -1.31 16.14 6.41
C GLU A 65 -1.87 15.95 5.00
N GLY A 66 -1.66 14.77 4.40
CA GLY A 66 -2.10 14.44 3.05
C GLY A 66 -1.48 15.36 2.00
N MET A 67 -2.13 15.44 0.85
CA MET A 67 -1.76 16.34 -0.23
C MET A 67 -3.03 16.89 -0.86
N SER A 68 -3.06 18.21 -1.04
CA SER A 68 -4.10 18.87 -1.83
C SER A 68 -3.69 18.97 -3.29
N SER A 69 -4.67 19.17 -4.16
CA SER A 69 -4.45 19.48 -5.58
C SER A 69 -3.84 18.35 -6.41
N VAL A 70 -3.73 17.14 -5.85
CA VAL A 70 -3.32 15.94 -6.57
C VAL A 70 -4.53 15.36 -7.30
N TYR A 71 -4.34 15.01 -8.56
CA TYR A 71 -5.36 14.42 -9.42
C TYR A 71 -4.76 13.25 -10.20
N ALA A 72 -5.58 12.25 -10.51
CA ALA A 72 -5.16 11.13 -11.34
C ALA A 72 -5.29 11.47 -12.83
N GLN A 73 -4.40 10.91 -13.64
CA GLN A 73 -4.33 11.13 -15.08
C GLN A 73 -3.76 9.91 -15.83
N GLY A 74 -4.00 9.85 -17.14
CA GLY A 74 -3.66 8.70 -17.97
C GLY A 74 -4.78 7.67 -18.03
N ASP A 75 -4.51 6.51 -18.63
CA ASP A 75 -5.56 5.55 -18.99
C ASP A 75 -5.63 4.32 -18.06
N HIS A 76 -4.61 4.11 -17.23
CA HIS A 76 -4.43 2.88 -16.45
C HIS A 76 -4.38 3.10 -14.94
N TYR A 77 -4.84 4.26 -14.48
CA TYR A 77 -4.89 4.55 -13.05
C TYR A 77 -6.13 3.94 -12.39
N GLN A 78 -6.04 3.67 -11.09
CA GLN A 78 -7.18 3.40 -10.23
C GLN A 78 -7.04 4.24 -8.96
N VAL A 79 -8.07 5.04 -8.66
CA VAL A 79 -8.10 5.86 -7.44
C VAL A 79 -8.73 5.05 -6.32
N LEU A 80 -7.95 4.77 -5.27
CA LEU A 80 -8.34 3.93 -4.14
C LEU A 80 -8.77 4.75 -2.92
N ALA A 81 -8.34 6.01 -2.81
CA ALA A 81 -8.77 6.93 -1.77
C ALA A 81 -8.76 8.38 -2.27
N MET A 82 -9.71 9.18 -1.78
CA MET A 82 -9.84 10.61 -2.10
C MET A 82 -10.24 11.41 -0.87
N ASP A 83 -9.75 12.65 -0.80
CA ASP A 83 -10.33 13.69 0.04
C ASP A 83 -11.00 14.74 -0.86
N GLN A 84 -12.33 14.77 -0.79
CA GLN A 84 -13.19 15.53 -1.70
C GLN A 84 -12.91 15.18 -3.17
N LYS A 85 -12.16 16.04 -3.87
CA LYS A 85 -11.78 15.89 -5.28
C LYS A 85 -10.30 15.54 -5.47
N TYR A 86 -9.51 15.51 -4.40
CA TYR A 86 -8.07 15.27 -4.46
C TYR A 86 -7.77 13.80 -4.19
N CYS A 87 -6.88 13.23 -5.01
CA CYS A 87 -6.48 11.84 -4.89
C CYS A 87 -5.50 11.65 -3.73
N GLN A 88 -5.76 10.67 -2.87
CA GLN A 88 -4.92 10.34 -1.72
C GLN A 88 -4.17 9.00 -1.87
N LEU A 89 -4.77 8.04 -2.58
CA LEU A 89 -4.13 6.78 -2.93
C LEU A 89 -4.49 6.41 -4.36
N VAL A 90 -3.49 6.22 -5.20
CA VAL A 90 -3.67 5.90 -6.63
C VAL A 90 -2.70 4.80 -7.02
N THR A 91 -3.18 3.83 -7.79
CA THR A 91 -2.32 2.87 -8.49
C THR A 91 -2.31 3.16 -9.97
N ASN A 92 -1.25 2.77 -10.66
CA ASN A 92 -1.18 2.87 -12.12
C ASN A 92 -0.37 1.69 -12.70
N GLN A 93 -0.75 1.24 -13.88
CA GLN A 93 0.05 0.29 -14.66
C GLN A 93 0.89 1.06 -15.69
N TYR A 94 2.18 0.72 -15.78
CA TYR A 94 3.10 1.37 -16.71
C TYR A 94 3.93 0.32 -17.45
N GLY A 95 3.52 0.03 -18.69
CA GLY A 95 4.04 -1.12 -19.43
C GLY A 95 3.72 -2.42 -18.70
N LYS A 96 4.75 -3.14 -18.24
CA LYS A 96 4.59 -4.34 -17.39
C LYS A 96 4.68 -4.02 -15.90
N GLY A 97 5.26 -2.88 -15.54
CA GLY A 97 5.44 -2.45 -14.17
C GLY A 97 4.19 -1.80 -13.59
N ARG A 98 4.27 -1.48 -12.30
CA ARG A 98 3.17 -0.88 -11.54
C ARG A 98 3.69 0.18 -10.60
N SER A 99 2.84 1.15 -10.31
CA SER A 99 3.14 2.16 -9.31
C SER A 99 2.02 2.34 -8.30
N VAL A 100 2.41 2.85 -7.14
CA VAL A 100 1.48 3.29 -6.09
C VAL A 100 1.87 4.69 -5.64
N TYR A 101 0.92 5.60 -5.58
CA TYR A 101 1.07 6.92 -5.02
C TYR A 101 0.29 7.03 -3.71
N PHE A 102 0.93 7.57 -2.67
CA PHE A 102 0.30 7.97 -1.42
C PHE A 102 0.44 9.49 -1.22
N ALA A 103 -0.64 10.17 -0.85
CA ALA A 103 -0.59 11.58 -0.46
C ALA A 103 0.21 11.78 0.84
N GLY A 104 0.14 10.82 1.76
CA GLY A 104 0.93 10.77 2.97
C GLY A 104 0.79 9.40 3.62
N LEU A 105 1.72 9.05 4.51
CA LEU A 105 1.75 7.71 5.09
C LEU A 105 2.29 7.76 6.53
N PRO A 106 1.57 8.41 7.47
CA PRO A 106 1.96 8.41 8.88
C PRO A 106 2.02 6.98 9.42
N TYR A 107 2.88 6.77 10.42
CA TYR A 107 3.05 5.43 11.01
C TYR A 107 1.78 5.00 11.77
N SER A 108 1.23 3.84 11.38
CA SER A 108 0.22 3.09 12.12
C SER A 108 0.29 1.62 11.68
N PRO A 109 -0.19 0.66 12.49
CA PRO A 109 -0.27 -0.75 12.06
C PRO A 109 -1.05 -0.94 10.74
N GLN A 110 -2.13 -0.18 10.56
CA GLN A 110 -2.91 -0.14 9.33
C GLN A 110 -2.09 0.37 8.14
N ASN A 111 -1.35 1.47 8.29
CA ASN A 111 -0.52 2.02 7.21
C ASN A 111 0.70 1.15 6.90
N CYS A 112 1.26 0.44 7.89
CA CYS A 112 2.27 -0.58 7.67
C CYS A 112 1.72 -1.74 6.82
N ARG A 113 0.51 -2.23 7.13
CA ARG A 113 -0.16 -3.26 6.32
C ARG A 113 -0.45 -2.76 4.90
N LEU A 114 -0.95 -1.54 4.78
CA LEU A 114 -1.23 -0.88 3.50
C LEU A 114 0.03 -0.78 2.63
N LEU A 115 1.15 -0.36 3.22
CA LEU A 115 2.45 -0.28 2.54
C LEU A 115 2.95 -1.65 2.12
N LEU A 116 2.85 -2.66 2.99
CA LEU A 116 3.24 -4.04 2.67
C LEU A 116 2.48 -4.55 1.45
N ARG A 117 1.16 -4.38 1.42
CA ARG A 117 0.33 -4.74 0.27
C ARG A 117 0.71 -3.94 -0.99
N ALA A 118 1.01 -2.65 -0.85
CA ALA A 118 1.47 -1.82 -1.96
C ALA A 118 2.81 -2.29 -2.55
N ILE A 119 3.74 -2.76 -1.71
CA ILE A 119 5.02 -3.35 -2.16
C ILE A 119 4.76 -4.62 -2.98
N TYR A 120 3.96 -5.56 -2.47
CA TYR A 120 3.61 -6.78 -3.21
C TYR A 120 2.87 -6.49 -4.52
N PHE A 121 1.92 -5.54 -4.48
CA PHE A 121 1.21 -5.12 -5.68
C PHE A 121 2.15 -4.49 -6.72
N ALA A 122 3.03 -3.58 -6.30
CA ALA A 122 3.98 -2.90 -7.19
C ALA A 122 4.99 -3.88 -7.81
N ALA A 123 5.33 -4.95 -7.10
CA ALA A 123 6.19 -6.03 -7.56
C ALA A 123 5.47 -7.07 -8.45
N SER A 124 4.13 -7.02 -8.56
CA SER A 124 3.31 -8.08 -9.18
C SER A 124 3.46 -9.45 -8.49
N GLU A 125 3.56 -9.43 -7.16
CA GLU A 125 3.81 -10.59 -6.30
C GLU A 125 2.70 -10.76 -5.24
N GLU A 126 1.46 -10.41 -5.55
CA GLU A 126 0.32 -10.48 -4.61
C GLU A 126 0.15 -11.87 -3.97
N GLU A 127 0.38 -12.93 -4.75
CA GLU A 127 0.32 -14.33 -4.28
C GLU A 127 1.43 -14.66 -3.28
N ALA A 128 2.63 -14.06 -3.42
CA ALA A 128 3.77 -14.31 -2.55
C ALA A 128 3.54 -13.79 -1.13
N MET A 129 2.68 -12.77 -0.97
CA MET A 129 2.31 -12.23 0.35
C MET A 129 1.71 -13.31 1.27
N LYS A 130 0.96 -14.27 0.70
CA LYS A 130 0.32 -15.34 1.47
C LYS A 130 1.24 -16.54 1.74
N LYS A 131 2.52 -16.47 1.34
CA LYS A 131 3.52 -17.49 1.71
C LYS A 131 3.69 -17.60 3.22
N TYR A 132 3.80 -16.44 3.89
CA TYR A 132 3.76 -16.32 5.35
C TYR A 132 2.97 -15.07 5.70
N PHE A 133 1.78 -15.23 6.26
CA PHE A 133 0.87 -14.13 6.52
C PHE A 133 0.17 -14.26 7.87
N VAL A 134 -0.08 -13.12 8.51
CA VAL A 134 -0.83 -13.00 9.76
C VAL A 134 -1.97 -12.01 9.58
N THR A 135 -3.18 -12.38 9.99
CA THR A 135 -4.39 -11.61 9.66
C THR A 135 -4.46 -10.28 10.40
N ASN A 136 -4.08 -10.24 11.68
CA ASN A 136 -4.20 -9.03 12.49
C ASN A 136 -3.15 -7.97 12.11
N MET A 137 -3.59 -6.74 11.82
CA MET A 137 -2.71 -5.62 11.44
C MET A 137 -1.70 -5.23 12.53
N ASN A 138 -2.00 -5.53 13.79
CA ASN A 138 -1.09 -5.31 14.92
C ASN A 138 -0.05 -6.43 15.08
N THR A 139 -0.09 -7.45 14.23
CA THR A 139 0.86 -8.56 14.25
C THR A 139 1.73 -8.58 13.01
N GLU A 140 2.98 -8.97 13.19
CA GLU A 140 3.96 -9.19 12.13
C GLU A 140 4.49 -10.61 12.19
N ILE A 141 5.06 -11.07 11.07
CA ILE A 141 5.67 -12.38 10.94
C ILE A 141 7.04 -12.28 10.30
N ALA A 142 7.99 -13.05 10.84
CA ALA A 142 9.27 -13.31 10.18
C ALA A 142 9.48 -14.82 10.02
N ALA A 143 9.87 -15.24 8.81
CA ALA A 143 10.09 -16.64 8.47
C ALA A 143 11.58 -16.96 8.34
N PHE A 144 12.00 -18.04 8.99
CA PHE A 144 13.36 -18.56 8.98
C PHE A 144 13.37 -19.94 8.31
N GLU A 145 13.22 -19.94 6.98
CA GLU A 145 13.00 -21.15 6.16
C GLU A 145 14.09 -22.22 6.37
N LYS A 146 15.35 -21.81 6.53
CA LYS A 146 16.49 -22.74 6.70
C LYS A 146 16.40 -23.61 7.97
N VAL A 147 15.66 -23.16 8.97
CA VAL A 147 15.46 -23.89 10.24
C VAL A 147 14.00 -24.29 10.45
N ASN A 148 13.14 -24.07 9.44
CA ASN A 148 11.71 -24.38 9.46
C ASN A 148 10.96 -23.77 10.66
N LYS A 149 11.22 -22.49 10.94
CA LYS A 149 10.56 -21.74 12.02
C LYS A 149 10.02 -20.42 11.54
N VAL A 150 8.95 -19.96 12.19
CA VAL A 150 8.47 -18.57 12.11
C VAL A 150 8.36 -17.98 13.50
N VAL A 151 8.39 -16.66 13.57
CA VAL A 151 8.03 -15.90 14.77
C VAL A 151 6.88 -14.96 14.43
N ILE A 152 5.84 -14.98 15.26
CA ILE A 152 4.75 -14.00 15.23
C ILE A 152 5.00 -12.99 16.34
N ILE A 153 4.92 -11.70 16.01
CA ILE A 153 5.21 -10.59 16.91
C ILE A 153 3.92 -9.80 17.09
N ASN A 154 3.48 -9.60 18.33
CA ASN A 154 2.41 -8.65 18.65
C ASN A 154 3.03 -7.27 18.92
N ASN A 155 2.79 -6.31 18.04
CA ASN A 155 3.28 -4.93 18.16
C ASN A 155 2.37 -4.03 19.01
N SER A 156 1.30 -4.58 19.59
CA SER A 156 0.37 -3.82 20.43
C SER A 156 0.59 -4.07 21.93
N VAL A 157 0.12 -3.10 22.73
CA VAL A 157 0.05 -3.19 24.20
C VAL A 157 -1.14 -4.02 24.71
N ASN A 158 -1.91 -4.62 23.80
CA ASN A 158 -3.12 -5.39 24.11
C ASN A 158 -2.93 -6.85 23.68
N ASP A 159 -3.73 -7.74 24.26
CA ASP A 159 -3.84 -9.10 23.75
C ASP A 159 -4.51 -9.09 22.37
N VAL A 160 -3.97 -9.86 21.43
CA VAL A 160 -4.48 -9.92 20.05
C VAL A 160 -4.69 -11.36 19.61
N ASN A 161 -5.68 -11.56 18.75
CA ASN A 161 -5.84 -12.80 18.01
C ASN A 161 -5.36 -12.58 16.58
N THR A 162 -4.63 -13.55 16.04
CA THR A 162 -4.19 -13.56 14.64
C THR A 162 -4.16 -14.98 14.10
N ASP A 163 -4.48 -15.12 12.83
CA ASP A 163 -4.40 -16.39 12.11
C ASP A 163 -3.10 -16.43 11.32
N LEU A 164 -2.32 -17.48 11.53
CA LEU A 164 -1.13 -17.75 10.74
C LEU A 164 -1.52 -18.52 9.48
N TYR A 165 -1.14 -17.99 8.32
CA TYR A 165 -1.17 -18.67 7.03
C TYR A 165 0.25 -19.02 6.58
N VAL A 166 0.41 -20.25 6.09
CA VAL A 166 1.64 -20.78 5.51
C VAL A 166 1.30 -21.38 4.15
N GLU A 167 2.02 -20.94 3.11
CA GLU A 167 1.78 -21.36 1.72
C GLU A 167 0.30 -21.23 1.31
N GLY A 168 -0.32 -20.10 1.69
CA GLY A 168 -1.71 -19.77 1.39
C GLY A 168 -2.77 -20.54 2.19
N LYS A 169 -2.38 -21.41 3.13
CA LYS A 169 -3.30 -22.21 3.95
C LYS A 169 -3.26 -21.78 5.40
N LEU A 170 -4.42 -21.75 6.05
CA LEU A 170 -4.50 -21.53 7.50
C LEU A 170 -3.72 -22.65 8.20
N TYR A 171 -2.68 -22.26 8.94
CA TYR A 171 -1.85 -23.15 9.75
C TYR A 171 -2.46 -23.31 11.14
N ASN A 172 -2.67 -22.20 11.85
CA ASN A 172 -3.34 -22.17 13.16
C ASN A 172 -3.73 -20.74 13.57
N SER A 173 -4.61 -20.62 14.56
CA SER A 173 -4.98 -19.36 15.21
C SER A 173 -4.22 -19.19 16.52
N TYR A 174 -3.70 -18.00 16.77
CA TYR A 174 -2.92 -17.68 17.97
C TYR A 174 -3.52 -16.50 18.72
N ASN A 175 -3.71 -16.69 20.04
CA ASN A 175 -3.84 -15.58 20.97
C ASN A 175 -2.44 -15.22 21.48
N LEU A 176 -2.02 -13.98 21.21
CA LEU A 176 -0.77 -13.41 21.69
C LEU A 176 -1.06 -12.41 22.81
N LYS A 177 -0.28 -12.48 23.89
CA LYS A 177 -0.29 -11.46 24.93
C LYS A 177 0.29 -10.15 24.44
N ALA A 178 -0.06 -9.07 25.12
CA ALA A 178 0.55 -7.76 24.91
C ALA A 178 2.09 -7.88 24.76
N MET A 179 2.62 -7.36 23.65
CA MET A 179 4.06 -7.38 23.32
C MET A 179 4.71 -8.78 23.24
N GLU A 180 3.93 -9.86 23.10
CA GLU A 180 4.47 -11.22 23.00
C GLU A 180 5.12 -11.47 21.63
N MET A 181 6.25 -12.18 21.65
CA MET A 181 6.84 -12.83 20.49
C MET A 181 6.73 -14.34 20.63
N LYS A 182 6.05 -14.99 19.68
CA LYS A 182 5.77 -16.43 19.71
C LYS A 182 6.48 -17.15 18.57
N TRP A 183 7.43 -18.01 18.93
CA TRP A 183 8.12 -18.90 17.99
C TRP A 183 7.27 -20.14 17.69
N ILE A 184 7.23 -20.53 16.43
CA ILE A 184 6.45 -21.66 15.92
C ILE A 184 7.35 -22.48 15.02
N ASP A 185 7.40 -23.78 15.27
CA ASP A 185 7.96 -24.76 14.33
C ASP A 185 6.91 -25.07 13.25
N LEU A 186 7.33 -25.05 11.99
CA LEU A 186 6.49 -25.31 10.80
C LEU A 186 6.51 -26.78 10.36
#